data_AF-A0A955ZCF4-F1
#
_entry.id   AF-A0A955ZCF4-F1
#
_cell.length_a   1.000
_cell.length_b   1.000
_cell.length_c   1.000
_cell.angle_alpha   90.00
_cell.angle_beta   90.00
_cell.angle_gamma   90.00
#
_symmetry.space_group_name_H-M   'P 1'
#
loop_
_entity.id
_entity.type
_entity.pdbx_description
1 polymer ?
#
loop_
_entity_poly.entity_id
_entity_poly.type
_entity_poly.pdbx_seq_one_letter_code
_entity_poly.pdbx_strand_id
1 'polypeptide(L)' 'MTAVAVWDHEPSAAELLEARLARGWTPTPTALKDGEAVLGYAACLRR' A
#
# COMPACT_ATOMS: atom_id res chain seq x y z
N MET A 1 -13.54 -15.45 9.71
CA MET A 1 -13.34 -14.24 10.52
C MET A 1 -12.74 -13.17 9.61
N THR A 2 -13.42 -12.04 9.41
CA THR A 2 -12.84 -10.90 8.70
C THR A 2 -12.05 -10.08 9.72
N ALA A 3 -10.73 -10.18 9.69
CA ALA A 3 -9.87 -9.46 10.64
C ALA A 3 -9.78 -7.98 10.22
N VAL A 4 -10.49 -7.12 10.95
CA VAL A 4 -10.40 -5.66 10.78
C VAL A 4 -9.17 -5.15 11.54
N ALA A 5 -8.39 -4.26 10.94
CA ALA A 5 -7.27 -3.63 11.65
C ALA A 5 -7.82 -2.58 12.63
N VAL A 6 -7.41 -2.65 13.90
CA VAL A 6 -7.79 -1.70 14.96
C VAL A 6 -6.57 -0.83 15.28
N TRP A 7 -6.78 0.49 15.35
CA TRP A 7 -5.77 1.50 15.63
C TRP A 7 -6.24 2.39 16.78
N ASP A 8 -5.32 2.88 17.61
CA ASP A 8 -5.57 3.82 18.71
C ASP A 8 -5.63 5.29 18.25
N HIS A 9 -5.33 5.54 16.98
CA HIS A 9 -5.37 6.84 16.31
C HIS A 9 -5.78 6.67 14.83
N GLU A 10 -5.95 7.78 14.11
CA GLU A 10 -6.13 7.76 12.65
C GLU A 10 -4.79 7.43 11.97
N PRO A 11 -4.62 6.24 11.38
CA PRO A 11 -3.33 5.83 10.85
C PRO A 11 -2.98 6.64 9.60
N SER A 12 -1.71 7.03 9.50
CA SER A 12 -1.15 7.59 8.29
C SER A 12 -1.10 6.56 7.15
N ALA A 13 -0.98 7.04 5.92
CA ALA A 13 -0.83 6.18 4.75
C ALA A 13 0.41 5.24 4.85
N ALA A 14 1.48 5.72 5.50
CA ALA A 14 2.69 4.92 5.73
C ALA A 14 2.44 3.78 6.72
N GLU A 15 1.74 4.05 7.83
CA GLU A 15 1.41 3.02 8.83
C GLU A 15 0.48 1.95 8.25
N LEU A 16 -0.48 2.34 7.41
CA LEU A 16 -1.33 1.39 6.69
C LEU A 16 -0.52 0.48 5.75
N LEU A 17 0.50 1.01 5.09
CA LEU A 17 1.39 0.22 4.22
C LEU A 17 2.21 -0.76 5.05
N GLU A 18 2.91 -0.28 6.07
CA GLU A 18 3.74 -1.12 6.94
C GLU A 18 2.93 -2.24 7.58
N ALA A 19 1.72 -1.95 8.07
CA ALA A 19 0.83 -2.96 8.62
C ALA A 19 0.41 -4.02 7.58
N ARG A 20 0.27 -3.65 6.30
CA ARG A 20 -0.02 -4.60 5.21
C ARG A 20 1.20 -5.47 4.91
N LEU A 21 2.37 -4.85 4.77
CA LEU A 21 3.63 -5.56 4.52
C LEU A 21 3.94 -6.55 5.65
N ALA A 22 3.79 -6.15 6.91
CA ALA A 22 3.96 -7.01 8.08
C ALA A 22 2.98 -8.19 8.13
N ARG A 23 1.80 -8.06 7.50
CA ARG A 23 0.82 -9.14 7.34
C ARG A 23 1.09 -10.03 6.12
N GLY A 24 2.22 -9.84 5.44
CA GLY A 24 2.61 -10.61 4.26
C GLY A 24 1.90 -10.19 2.97
N TRP A 25 1.21 -9.04 2.97
CA TRP A 25 0.69 -8.48 1.73
C TRP A 25 1.86 -8.06 0.83
N THR A 26 1.81 -8.48 -0.44
CA THR A 26 2.82 -8.15 -1.45
C THR A 26 2.15 -7.36 -2.57
N PRO A 27 2.65 -6.17 -2.95
CA PRO A 27 2.09 -5.42 -4.06
C PRO A 27 2.27 -6.20 -5.36
N THR A 28 1.24 -6.23 -6.21
CA THR A 28 1.37 -6.74 -7.58
C THR A 28 2.04 -5.65 -8.43
N PRO A 29 3.22 -5.90 -9.03
CA PRO A 29 3.83 -4.95 -9.96
C PRO A 29 2.94 -4.82 -11.21
N THR A 30 2.74 -3.58 -11.67
CA THR A 30 2.05 -3.32 -12.94
C THR A 30 2.91 -2.44 -13.83
N ALA A 31 2.89 -2.68 -15.14
CA ALA A 31 3.54 -1.80 -16.11
C ALA A 31 2.93 -0.39 -16.05
N LEU A 32 3.77 0.63 -16.15
CA LEU A 32 3.31 1.98 -16.47
C LEU A 32 2.76 2.00 -17.89
N LYS A 33 1.86 2.96 -18.16
CA LYS A 33 1.27 3.17 -19.49
C LYS A 33 2.33 3.24 -20.61
N ASP A 34 3.49 3.83 -20.29
CA ASP A 34 4.59 4.07 -21.23
C ASP A 34 5.83 3.19 -20.98
N GLY A 35 5.73 2.14 -20.14
CA GLY A 35 6.86 1.22 -19.93
C GLY A 35 7.03 0.66 -18.53
N GLU A 36 8.04 1.09 -17.79
CA GLU A 36 8.58 0.35 -16.62
C GLU A 36 7.55 0.00 -15.52
N ALA A 37 7.82 -1.06 -14.77
CA ALA A 37 6.90 -1.57 -13.75
C ALA A 37 6.99 -0.77 -12.43
N VAL A 38 5.83 -0.50 -11.84
CA VAL A 38 5.72 0.14 -10.51
C VAL A 38 5.15 -0.86 -9.51
N LEU A 39 5.83 -1.01 -8.36
CA LEU A 39 5.26 -1.68 -7.19
C LEU A 39 4.11 -0.82 -6.68
N GLY A 40 2.92 -1.42 -6.52
CA GLY A 40 1.69 -0.73 -6.13
C GLY A 40 1.77 0.04 -4.81
N TYR A 41 2.37 1.24 -4.85
CA TYR A 41 2.29 2.33 -3.88
C TYR A 41 2.64 3.66 -4.58
N ALA A 42 2.03 3.93 -5.74
CA ALA A 42 2.26 5.21 -6.43
C ALA A 42 0.98 5.69 -7.12
N ALA A 43 0.12 6.34 -6.37
CA ALA A 43 -0.84 7.30 -6.93
C ALA A 43 -1.23 8.39 -5.92
N CYS A 44 -0.29 8.89 -5.11
CA CYS A 44 -0.51 10.10 -4.29
C CYS A 44 0.66 11.10 -4.33
N LEU A 45 1.61 10.98 -5.25
CA LEU A 45 2.54 12.07 -5.53
C LEU A 45 1.88 12.99 -6.57
N ARG A 46 1.13 13.99 -6.08
CA ARG A 46 0.70 15.11 -6.91
C ARG A 46 1.94 15.92 -7.34
N ARG A 47 1.90 16.41 -8.58
CA ARG A 47 2.90 17.31 -9.18
C ARG A 47 3.14 18.57 -8.36
#